data_AF-A0AAU0M276-F1
#
_entry.id   AF-A0AAU0M276-F1
#
_cell.length_a   1.000
_cell.length_b   1.000
_cell.length_c   1.000
_cell.angle_alpha   90.00
_cell.angle_beta   90.00
_cell.angle_gamma   90.00
#
_symmetry.space_group_name_H-M   'P 1'
#
loop_
_entity.id
_entity.type
_entity.pdbx_description
1 polymer ?
#
loop_
_entity_poly.entity_id
_entity_poly.type
_entity_poly.pdbx_seq_one_letter_code
_entity_poly.pdbx_strand_id
1 'polypeptide(L)'
;MFITYRKYSKYSLWALLACSLSFTSCKKALDFSPEDKLDSSKMYNTLADADAVVLGIYGQVAGLGERYIVLNELRADLMDVTQNANPYLQQVSNHEVAEDNPYADPSAFYKIIFNCNDALKNFKVMERQGKLSNTEFNQRYSDLAMLRAWLYLQLGIHFGNVPYVKNTIESVDEIKSLENYPKTTFDNLVDSLISDTKDLPYQDPYAYPTGSTLVFTTDGASTQKVFISKAHVLGELYLWKGNYYEAAKSYKRLLSAEDNNSNIDYLFNFNRIGWSYFNVSFARAQEGASLVNSLTAGWRSMFALSNTVREWNSEWNWSIPYHNSFAPGNPFIDLFSKSGNYALKPSQKVIDLWNSQTNNAGIPWDPRSKLSYEVAANGDPVITKFTDNSGDLLSLLNKGGRWNINRAAGAHLRFAEAANRDGQGRLAYALANWGLISTFYYGAFTSAGTIAPGNFFELESEITYEGFGTNRTTFAESSPYYFDARDNASIVRGVWYRNSGIRGRATMPRWQFSGIEYGPGTVSGYGSMMTAFNVPQADLEDKIVEESALELAFEGERWSDLMRIAKRRHDPAFLADKVYEKLLKANNPKAGAVRSKLMDMNNWYLPFKLR
;
A
#
# COMPACT_ATOMS: atom_id res chain seq x y z
N MET A 1 -4.20 -61.75 38.67
CA MET A 1 -5.18 -60.65 38.61
C MET A 1 -6.06 -60.92 37.39
N PHE A 2 -7.35 -61.20 37.60
CA PHE A 2 -8.26 -61.73 36.58
C PHE A 2 -8.49 -60.72 35.45
N ILE A 3 -8.24 -61.12 34.20
CA ILE A 3 -8.71 -60.43 32.99
C ILE A 3 -9.98 -61.15 32.54
N THR A 4 -11.12 -60.48 32.68
CA THR A 4 -12.43 -60.94 32.23
C THR A 4 -12.56 -60.69 30.72
N TYR A 5 -12.56 -61.75 29.92
CA TYR A 5 -12.92 -61.66 28.49
C TYR A 5 -14.45 -61.54 28.36
N ARG A 6 -14.95 -60.40 27.87
CA ARG A 6 -16.34 -60.27 27.41
C ARG A 6 -16.49 -60.97 26.06
N LYS A 7 -17.27 -62.04 26.02
CA LYS A 7 -17.79 -62.65 24.78
C LYS A 7 -18.78 -61.71 24.13
N TYR A 8 -18.42 -61.11 22.99
CA TYR A 8 -19.38 -60.40 22.14
C TYR A 8 -20.23 -61.42 21.36
N SER A 9 -21.54 -61.21 21.42
CA SER A 9 -22.56 -62.02 20.75
C SER A 9 -22.36 -62.04 19.22
N LYS A 10 -22.60 -63.19 18.58
CA LYS A 10 -22.42 -63.41 17.12
C LYS A 10 -23.24 -62.47 16.23
N TYR A 11 -24.20 -61.72 16.78
CA TYR A 11 -24.96 -60.69 16.07
C TYR A 11 -24.23 -59.34 15.95
N SER A 12 -23.14 -59.12 16.70
CA SER A 12 -22.32 -57.90 16.61
C SER A 12 -21.33 -57.92 15.43
N LEU A 13 -21.00 -59.10 14.89
CA LEU A 13 -20.10 -59.22 13.73
C LEU A 13 -20.82 -59.02 12.39
N TRP A 14 -22.14 -59.23 12.32
CA TRP A 14 -22.91 -58.96 11.10
C TRP A 14 -23.28 -57.48 10.92
N ALA A 15 -23.38 -56.71 12.01
CA ALA A 15 -23.53 -55.25 11.95
C ALA A 15 -22.25 -54.54 11.47
N LEU A 16 -21.08 -55.13 11.73
CA LEU A 16 -19.78 -54.63 11.27
C LEU A 16 -19.45 -55.02 9.81
N LEU A 17 -20.03 -56.12 9.30
CA LEU A 17 -19.86 -56.57 7.90
C LEU A 17 -20.92 -55.98 6.93
N ALA A 18 -22.01 -55.40 7.46
CA ALA A 18 -22.94 -54.59 6.67
C ALA A 18 -22.51 -53.12 6.56
N CYS A 19 -21.59 -52.67 7.42
CA CYS A 19 -21.00 -51.32 7.36
C CYS A 19 -19.75 -51.24 6.44
N SER A 20 -19.39 -52.34 5.77
CA SER A 20 -18.35 -52.37 4.73
C SER A 20 -18.86 -52.10 3.31
N LEU A 21 -19.99 -51.40 3.12
CA LEU A 21 -20.46 -51.03 1.78
C LEU A 21 -20.74 -49.53 1.56
N SER A 22 -20.40 -48.65 2.50
CA SER A 22 -20.60 -47.19 2.34
C SER A 22 -19.32 -46.36 2.21
N PHE A 23 -18.16 -47.00 2.02
CA PHE A 23 -16.91 -46.30 1.69
C PHE A 23 -16.59 -46.40 0.20
N THR A 24 -17.43 -45.78 -0.63
CA THR A 24 -16.93 -45.25 -1.91
C THR A 24 -16.12 -44.01 -1.60
N SER A 25 -14.80 -44.19 -1.51
CA SER A 25 -13.83 -43.11 -1.68
C SER A 25 -14.30 -42.19 -2.82
N CYS A 26 -14.57 -40.93 -2.52
CA CYS A 26 -14.85 -39.90 -3.53
C CYS A 26 -13.58 -39.59 -4.33
N LYS A 27 -13.12 -40.55 -5.14
CA LYS A 27 -12.34 -40.30 -6.36
C LYS A 27 -13.28 -39.71 -7.43
N LYS A 28 -13.83 -38.53 -7.15
CA LYS A 28 -14.52 -37.63 -8.10
C LYS A 28 -14.47 -36.16 -7.63
N ALA A 29 -13.43 -35.79 -6.88
CA ALA A 29 -13.16 -34.39 -6.52
C ALA A 29 -12.29 -33.64 -7.54
N LEU A 30 -12.02 -34.24 -8.71
CA LEU A 30 -11.13 -33.70 -9.76
C LEU A 30 -11.58 -34.17 -11.15
N ASP A 31 -12.88 -34.03 -11.43
CA ASP A 31 -13.40 -34.05 -12.80
C ASP A 31 -14.39 -32.88 -12.92
N PHE A 32 -13.86 -31.67 -13.07
CA PHE A 32 -14.67 -30.53 -13.50
C PHE A 32 -14.98 -30.75 -14.99
N SER A 33 -16.07 -31.46 -15.26
CA SER A 33 -16.76 -31.32 -16.54
C SER A 33 -17.36 -29.90 -16.60
N PRO A 34 -17.36 -29.20 -17.76
CA PRO A 34 -17.83 -27.82 -17.89
C PRO A 34 -19.35 -27.62 -17.73
N GLU A 35 -20.04 -28.45 -16.95
CA GLU A 35 -21.52 -28.53 -16.91
C GLU A 35 -22.15 -27.98 -15.63
N ASP A 36 -21.38 -27.63 -14.60
CA ASP A 36 -21.88 -26.81 -13.47
C ASP A 36 -21.72 -25.32 -13.77
N LYS A 37 -22.34 -24.83 -14.86
CA LYS A 37 -22.75 -23.43 -14.89
C LYS A 37 -23.82 -23.28 -13.81
N LEU A 38 -23.39 -22.89 -12.62
CA LEU A 38 -24.25 -22.33 -11.58
C LEU A 38 -25.23 -21.39 -12.28
N ASP A 39 -26.53 -21.73 -12.25
CA ASP A 39 -27.55 -21.06 -13.06
C ASP A 39 -27.45 -19.55 -12.87
N SER A 40 -26.96 -18.85 -13.91
CA SER A 40 -26.68 -17.42 -13.85
C SER A 40 -27.94 -16.61 -13.54
N SER A 41 -29.13 -17.17 -13.82
CA SER A 41 -30.41 -16.57 -13.44
C SER A 41 -30.65 -16.56 -11.92
N LYS A 42 -29.95 -17.40 -11.15
CA LYS A 42 -30.07 -17.50 -9.69
C LYS A 42 -29.04 -16.68 -8.91
N MET A 43 -27.92 -16.31 -9.52
CA MET A 43 -26.78 -15.63 -8.87
C MET A 43 -26.91 -14.10 -8.73
N TYR A 44 -27.87 -13.45 -9.38
CA TYR A 44 -28.00 -11.99 -9.39
C TYR A 44 -29.45 -11.55 -9.17
N ASN A 45 -30.02 -11.88 -8.01
CA ASN A 45 -31.42 -11.61 -7.70
C ASN A 45 -31.62 -10.62 -6.55
N THR A 46 -30.71 -10.60 -5.59
CA THR A 46 -30.84 -9.81 -4.36
C THR A 46 -29.57 -9.01 -4.07
N LEU A 47 -29.69 -8.01 -3.20
CA LEU A 47 -28.55 -7.28 -2.65
C LEU A 47 -27.50 -8.20 -2.04
N ALA A 48 -27.94 -9.23 -1.30
CA ALA A 48 -27.07 -10.20 -0.66
C ALA A 48 -26.27 -11.02 -1.68
N ASP A 49 -26.87 -11.35 -2.84
CA ASP A 49 -26.14 -12.01 -3.92
C ASP A 49 -25.05 -11.10 -4.49
N ALA A 50 -25.36 -9.82 -4.70
CA ALA A 50 -24.39 -8.84 -5.16
C ALA A 50 -23.23 -8.66 -4.15
N ASP A 51 -23.53 -8.67 -2.85
CA ASP A 51 -22.53 -8.62 -1.79
C ASP A 51 -21.62 -9.84 -1.77
N ALA A 52 -22.22 -11.03 -1.90
CA ALA A 52 -21.47 -12.28 -1.98
C ALA A 52 -20.53 -12.29 -3.21
N VAL A 53 -20.95 -11.73 -4.35
CA VAL A 53 -20.11 -11.59 -5.54
C VAL A 53 -18.94 -10.64 -5.27
N VAL A 54 -19.17 -9.46 -4.68
CA VAL A 54 -18.09 -8.52 -4.32
C VAL A 54 -17.09 -9.20 -3.39
N LEU A 55 -17.57 -9.78 -2.28
CA LEU A 55 -16.71 -10.45 -1.30
C LEU A 55 -15.95 -11.63 -1.91
N GLY A 56 -16.59 -12.41 -2.78
CA GLY A 56 -15.96 -13.51 -3.50
C GLY A 56 -14.81 -13.06 -4.41
N ILE A 57 -14.98 -11.92 -5.09
CA ILE A 57 -13.91 -11.30 -5.91
C ILE A 57 -12.75 -10.85 -5.02
N TYR A 58 -13.00 -10.17 -3.90
CA TYR A 58 -11.93 -9.79 -2.97
C TYR A 58 -11.22 -10.98 -2.33
N GLY A 59 -11.94 -12.09 -2.10
CA GLY A 59 -11.34 -13.36 -1.68
C GLY A 59 -10.34 -13.90 -2.70
N GLN A 60 -10.58 -13.71 -4.00
CA GLN A 60 -9.61 -14.05 -5.05
C GLN A 60 -8.44 -13.06 -5.09
N VAL A 61 -8.70 -11.77 -4.89
CA VAL A 61 -7.64 -10.74 -4.79
C VAL A 61 -6.68 -11.06 -3.66
N ALA A 62 -7.17 -11.56 -2.52
CA ALA A 62 -6.32 -11.99 -1.41
C ALA A 62 -5.22 -13.00 -1.84
N GLY A 63 -5.50 -13.84 -2.85
CA GLY A 63 -4.56 -14.79 -3.44
C GLY A 63 -3.45 -14.16 -4.29
N LEU A 64 -3.53 -12.87 -4.60
CA LEU A 64 -2.48 -12.13 -5.31
C LEU A 64 -1.42 -11.53 -4.37
N GLY A 65 -1.63 -11.51 -3.05
CA GLY A 65 -0.78 -10.77 -2.11
C GLY A 65 0.71 -11.14 -2.20
N GLU A 66 1.04 -12.43 -2.24
CA GLU A 66 2.41 -12.91 -2.43
C GLU A 66 3.02 -12.38 -3.73
N ARG A 67 2.30 -12.54 -4.84
CA ARG A 67 2.73 -12.13 -6.17
C ARG A 67 2.93 -10.62 -6.23
N TYR A 68 2.03 -9.85 -5.64
CA TYR A 68 2.11 -8.39 -5.58
C TYR A 68 3.41 -7.94 -4.90
N ILE A 69 3.70 -8.46 -3.70
CA ILE A 69 4.90 -8.09 -2.96
C ILE A 69 6.17 -8.57 -3.69
N VAL A 70 6.20 -9.80 -4.19
CA VAL A 70 7.37 -10.32 -4.92
C VAL A 70 7.66 -9.48 -6.17
N LEU A 71 6.64 -9.17 -6.98
CA LEU A 71 6.85 -8.42 -8.21
C LEU A 71 7.16 -6.94 -7.96
N ASN A 72 6.66 -6.35 -6.88
CA ASN A 72 6.90 -4.93 -6.61
C ASN A 72 8.06 -4.62 -5.66
N GLU A 73 8.58 -5.59 -4.89
CA GLU A 73 9.70 -5.36 -3.96
C GLU A 73 10.96 -6.12 -4.36
N LEU A 74 10.87 -7.42 -4.66
CA LEU A 74 12.05 -8.26 -4.91
C LEU A 74 12.77 -7.87 -6.21
N ARG A 75 12.03 -7.40 -7.20
CA ARG A 75 12.58 -6.87 -8.46
C ARG A 75 13.36 -5.57 -8.26
N ALA A 76 12.99 -4.81 -7.23
CA ALA A 76 13.60 -3.54 -6.90
C ALA A 76 14.84 -3.73 -6.00
N ASP A 77 15.09 -2.76 -5.10
CA ASP A 77 16.36 -2.60 -4.39
C ASP A 77 16.29 -2.86 -2.88
N LEU A 78 15.09 -2.96 -2.28
CA LEU A 78 14.96 -3.03 -0.82
C LEU A 78 14.92 -4.46 -0.28
N MET A 79 14.47 -5.43 -1.06
CA MET A 79 14.32 -6.84 -0.66
C MET A 79 15.28 -7.75 -1.45
N ASP A 80 15.76 -8.82 -0.81
CA ASP A 80 16.64 -9.80 -1.43
C ASP A 80 16.27 -11.24 -1.06
N VAL A 81 16.79 -12.20 -1.82
CA VAL A 81 16.60 -13.63 -1.59
C VAL A 81 17.48 -14.16 -0.46
N THR A 82 17.00 -15.20 0.22
CA THR A 82 17.83 -15.99 1.15
C THR A 82 18.36 -17.24 0.44
N GLN A 83 19.16 -18.04 1.16
CA GLN A 83 19.59 -19.36 0.67
C GLN A 83 18.43 -20.35 0.48
N ASN A 84 17.28 -20.10 1.11
CA ASN A 84 16.10 -20.94 1.02
C ASN A 84 15.17 -20.55 -0.14
N ALA A 85 15.48 -19.46 -0.87
CA ALA A 85 14.67 -19.00 -1.98
C ALA A 85 14.63 -20.04 -3.10
N ASN A 86 13.43 -20.36 -3.56
CA ASN A 86 13.24 -21.25 -4.70
C ASN A 86 13.84 -20.63 -5.99
N PRO A 87 14.11 -21.44 -7.04
CA PRO A 87 14.71 -20.95 -8.28
C PRO A 87 13.91 -19.81 -8.95
N TYR A 88 12.58 -19.79 -8.81
CA TYR A 88 11.74 -18.76 -9.41
C TYR A 88 11.93 -17.39 -8.74
N LEU A 89 12.06 -17.34 -7.42
CA LEU A 89 12.39 -16.11 -6.69
C LEU A 89 13.80 -15.61 -7.03
N GLN A 90 14.75 -16.52 -7.20
CA GLN A 90 16.11 -16.17 -7.65
C GLN A 90 16.08 -15.55 -9.05
N GLN A 91 15.31 -16.10 -9.99
CA GLN A 91 15.12 -15.51 -11.32
C GLN A 91 14.49 -14.12 -11.25
N VAL A 92 13.53 -13.89 -10.36
CA VAL A 92 12.91 -12.58 -10.14
C VAL A 92 13.94 -11.57 -9.63
N SER A 93 14.72 -11.91 -8.59
CA SER A 93 15.75 -11.01 -8.03
C SER A 93 16.86 -10.70 -9.06
N ASN A 94 17.23 -11.69 -9.87
CA ASN A 94 18.29 -11.59 -10.87
C ASN A 94 17.82 -11.05 -12.23
N HIS A 95 16.55 -10.68 -12.40
CA HIS A 95 15.98 -10.23 -13.68
C HIS A 95 16.19 -11.24 -14.83
N GLU A 96 16.09 -12.53 -14.53
CA GLU A 96 16.25 -13.66 -15.45
C GLU A 96 14.95 -14.49 -15.56
N VAL A 97 13.81 -13.84 -15.32
CA VAL A 97 12.49 -14.48 -15.31
C VAL A 97 12.19 -15.12 -16.67
N ALA A 98 12.01 -16.43 -16.67
CA ALA A 98 11.63 -17.22 -17.84
C ALA A 98 10.10 -17.29 -18.01
N GLU A 99 9.63 -17.70 -19.19
CA GLU A 99 8.20 -17.83 -19.50
C GLU A 99 7.45 -18.81 -18.60
N ASP A 100 8.14 -19.82 -18.07
CA ASP A 100 7.58 -20.87 -17.21
C ASP A 100 7.50 -20.45 -15.73
N ASN A 101 8.13 -19.33 -15.35
CA ASN A 101 8.12 -18.80 -13.99
C ASN A 101 6.68 -18.43 -13.54
N PRO A 102 6.18 -18.95 -12.40
CA PRO A 102 4.81 -18.74 -11.94
C PRO A 102 4.50 -17.28 -11.55
N TYR A 103 5.50 -16.45 -11.25
CA TYR A 103 5.29 -15.02 -11.00
C TYR A 103 5.10 -14.22 -12.29
N ALA A 104 5.52 -14.74 -13.45
CA ALA A 104 5.28 -14.15 -14.77
C ALA A 104 3.96 -14.60 -15.42
N ASP A 105 3.15 -15.43 -14.75
CA ASP A 105 1.87 -15.87 -15.28
C ASP A 105 0.77 -14.82 -15.05
N PRO A 106 0.22 -14.17 -16.10
CA PRO A 106 -0.83 -13.16 -15.95
C PRO A 106 -2.23 -13.75 -15.68
N SER A 107 -2.44 -15.07 -15.79
CA SER A 107 -3.76 -15.71 -15.75
C SER A 107 -4.53 -15.43 -14.45
N ALA A 108 -3.85 -15.33 -13.30
CA ALA A 108 -4.53 -15.01 -12.04
C ALA A 108 -5.15 -13.60 -12.03
N PHE A 109 -4.52 -12.62 -12.67
CA PHE A 109 -5.08 -11.27 -12.79
C PHE A 109 -6.29 -11.28 -13.73
N TYR A 110 -6.17 -11.91 -14.90
CA TYR A 110 -7.27 -11.99 -15.88
C TYR A 110 -8.49 -12.73 -15.34
N LYS A 111 -8.30 -13.80 -14.57
CA LYS A 111 -9.39 -14.51 -13.91
C LYS A 111 -10.23 -13.56 -13.04
N ILE A 112 -9.58 -12.73 -12.24
CA ILE A 112 -10.28 -11.77 -11.36
C ILE A 112 -10.92 -10.67 -12.20
N ILE A 113 -10.23 -10.15 -13.22
CA ILE A 113 -10.77 -9.16 -14.16
C ILE A 113 -12.05 -9.66 -14.83
N PHE A 114 -12.11 -10.92 -15.26
CA PHE A 114 -13.31 -11.48 -15.88
C PHE A 114 -14.46 -11.63 -14.90
N ASN A 115 -14.18 -11.97 -13.64
CA ASN A 115 -15.20 -11.96 -12.59
C ASN A 115 -15.69 -10.53 -12.32
N CYS A 116 -14.82 -9.53 -12.36
CA CYS A 116 -15.24 -8.13 -12.33
C CYS A 116 -16.12 -7.77 -13.55
N ASN A 117 -15.75 -8.17 -14.76
CA ASN A 117 -16.54 -7.90 -15.97
C ASN A 117 -17.95 -8.50 -15.87
N ASP A 118 -18.05 -9.74 -15.39
CA ASP A 118 -19.34 -10.40 -15.17
C ASP A 118 -20.18 -9.68 -14.12
N ALA A 119 -19.60 -9.38 -12.95
CA ALA A 119 -20.29 -8.65 -11.89
C ALA A 119 -20.77 -7.27 -12.37
N LEU A 120 -19.93 -6.51 -13.07
CA LEU A 120 -20.28 -5.18 -13.60
C LEU A 120 -21.41 -5.24 -14.64
N LYS A 121 -21.46 -6.29 -15.48
CA LYS A 121 -22.57 -6.52 -16.43
C LYS A 121 -23.86 -6.81 -15.66
N ASN A 122 -23.81 -7.71 -14.70
CA ASN A 122 -25.00 -8.16 -13.98
C ASN A 122 -25.52 -7.12 -12.97
N PHE A 123 -24.67 -6.32 -12.34
CA PHE A 123 -25.12 -5.20 -11.50
C PHE A 123 -25.95 -4.18 -12.28
N LYS A 124 -25.58 -3.89 -13.54
CA LYS A 124 -26.38 -3.03 -14.43
C LYS A 124 -27.74 -3.65 -14.77
N VAL A 125 -27.83 -4.98 -14.86
CA VAL A 125 -29.09 -5.69 -15.09
C VAL A 125 -29.96 -5.63 -13.82
N MET A 126 -29.36 -5.88 -12.65
CA MET A 126 -30.05 -5.81 -11.36
C MET A 126 -30.62 -4.41 -11.08
N GLU A 127 -29.84 -3.35 -11.33
CA GLU A 127 -30.31 -1.95 -11.22
C GLU A 127 -31.52 -1.70 -12.13
N ARG A 128 -31.43 -2.04 -13.41
CA ARG A 128 -32.55 -1.87 -14.37
C ARG A 128 -33.81 -2.65 -13.99
N GLN A 129 -33.64 -3.79 -13.31
CA GLN A 129 -34.76 -4.61 -12.81
C GLN A 129 -35.28 -4.15 -11.44
N GLY A 130 -34.71 -3.09 -10.85
CA GLY A 130 -35.08 -2.60 -9.52
C GLY A 130 -34.66 -3.52 -8.37
N LYS A 131 -33.74 -4.47 -8.60
CA LYS A 131 -33.19 -5.39 -7.59
C LYS A 131 -32.10 -4.73 -6.74
N LEU A 132 -31.45 -3.71 -7.28
CA LEU A 132 -30.56 -2.81 -6.55
C LEU A 132 -31.13 -1.40 -6.68
N SER A 133 -31.15 -0.65 -5.58
CA SER A 133 -31.31 0.80 -5.63
C SER A 133 -30.10 1.45 -6.31
N ASN A 134 -30.28 2.68 -6.80
CA ASN A 134 -29.18 3.44 -7.41
C ASN A 134 -27.97 3.57 -6.47
N THR A 135 -28.20 3.78 -5.17
CA THR A 135 -27.11 3.86 -4.18
C THR A 135 -26.36 2.54 -4.06
N GLU A 136 -27.08 1.42 -3.95
CA GLU A 136 -26.47 0.10 -3.82
C GLU A 136 -25.69 -0.31 -5.07
N PHE A 137 -26.25 0.00 -6.25
CA PHE A 137 -25.60 -0.17 -7.54
C PHE A 137 -24.33 0.70 -7.64
N ASN A 138 -24.44 2.01 -7.42
CA ASN A 138 -23.33 2.96 -7.58
C ASN A 138 -22.12 2.57 -6.73
N GLN A 139 -22.35 2.16 -5.48
CA GLN A 139 -21.28 1.75 -4.57
C GLN A 139 -20.54 0.50 -5.10
N ARG A 140 -21.28 -0.58 -5.38
CA ARG A 140 -20.71 -1.89 -5.81
C ARG A 140 -20.09 -1.82 -7.20
N TYR A 141 -20.76 -1.12 -8.11
CA TYR A 141 -20.28 -0.93 -9.47
C TYR A 141 -18.97 -0.15 -9.47
N SER A 142 -18.90 0.97 -8.75
CA SER A 142 -17.69 1.81 -8.71
C SER A 142 -16.53 1.11 -8.01
N ASP A 143 -16.82 0.29 -6.99
CA ASP A 143 -15.80 -0.50 -6.30
C ASP A 143 -15.14 -1.53 -7.23
N LEU A 144 -15.93 -2.37 -7.91
CA LEU A 144 -15.38 -3.38 -8.81
C LEU A 144 -14.79 -2.78 -10.10
N ALA A 145 -15.33 -1.65 -10.59
CA ALA A 145 -14.76 -0.95 -11.73
C ALA A 145 -13.36 -0.41 -11.41
N MET A 146 -13.19 0.17 -10.21
CA MET A 146 -11.88 0.63 -9.74
C MET A 146 -10.92 -0.54 -9.48
N LEU A 147 -11.40 -1.62 -8.86
CA LEU A 147 -10.60 -2.83 -8.63
C LEU A 147 -10.08 -3.41 -9.95
N ARG A 148 -10.95 -3.50 -10.96
CA ARG A 148 -10.56 -3.93 -12.31
C ARG A 148 -9.49 -3.01 -12.91
N ALA A 149 -9.61 -1.70 -12.73
CA ALA A 149 -8.61 -0.76 -13.21
C ALA A 149 -7.26 -0.94 -12.52
N TRP A 150 -7.24 -1.15 -11.20
CA TRP A 150 -6.02 -1.45 -10.48
C TRP A 150 -5.38 -2.78 -10.93
N LEU A 151 -6.16 -3.83 -11.15
CA LEU A 151 -5.65 -5.10 -11.70
C LEU A 151 -4.98 -4.92 -13.07
N TYR A 152 -5.59 -4.10 -13.94
CA TYR A 152 -4.98 -3.74 -15.23
C TYR A 152 -3.74 -2.88 -15.09
N LEU A 153 -3.70 -1.96 -14.12
CA LEU A 153 -2.50 -1.18 -13.83
C LEU A 153 -1.34 -2.10 -13.42
N GLN A 154 -1.58 -3.09 -12.55
CA GLN A 154 -0.56 -4.08 -12.17
C GLN A 154 -0.09 -4.91 -13.37
N LEU A 155 -1.01 -5.35 -14.24
CA LEU A 155 -0.65 -6.02 -15.49
C LEU A 155 0.22 -5.13 -16.38
N GLY A 156 -0.13 -3.85 -16.53
CA GLY A 156 0.64 -2.90 -17.31
C GLY A 156 2.05 -2.63 -16.75
N ILE A 157 2.17 -2.49 -15.43
CA ILE A 157 3.46 -2.29 -14.75
C ILE A 157 4.39 -3.49 -14.98
N HIS A 158 3.85 -4.70 -14.92
CA HIS A 158 4.67 -5.92 -15.00
C HIS A 158 4.92 -6.42 -16.42
N PHE A 159 3.97 -6.25 -17.35
CA PHE A 159 4.03 -6.84 -18.70
C PHE A 159 4.06 -5.80 -19.83
N GLY A 160 3.90 -4.51 -19.52
CA GLY A 160 3.89 -3.43 -20.49
C GLY A 160 2.63 -3.44 -21.33
N ASN A 161 2.71 -4.05 -22.51
CA ASN A 161 1.59 -4.10 -23.44
C ASN A 161 0.72 -5.33 -23.13
N VAL A 162 -0.58 -5.13 -22.90
CA VAL A 162 -1.49 -6.19 -22.45
C VAL A 162 -2.85 -6.13 -23.17
N PRO A 163 -3.52 -7.28 -23.38
CA PRO A 163 -4.92 -7.31 -23.81
C PRO A 163 -5.85 -6.56 -22.86
N TYR A 164 -6.51 -5.50 -23.33
CA TYR A 164 -7.48 -4.76 -22.53
C TYR A 164 -8.91 -5.19 -22.88
N VAL A 165 -9.53 -5.95 -21.98
CA VAL A 165 -10.78 -6.69 -22.24
C VAL A 165 -11.85 -6.29 -21.23
N LYS A 166 -12.88 -5.58 -21.72
CA LYS A 166 -13.96 -5.05 -20.88
C LYS A 166 -15.23 -5.89 -20.90
N ASN A 167 -15.35 -6.81 -21.85
CA ASN A 167 -16.54 -7.63 -22.05
C ASN A 167 -16.49 -8.88 -21.18
N THR A 168 -17.68 -9.45 -20.92
CA THR A 168 -17.77 -10.79 -20.33
C THR A 168 -17.26 -11.82 -21.32
N ILE A 169 -16.51 -12.80 -20.82
CA ILE A 169 -16.07 -13.94 -21.60
C ILE A 169 -17.11 -15.04 -21.43
N GLU A 170 -17.70 -15.52 -22.54
CA GLU A 170 -18.83 -16.46 -22.50
C GLU A 170 -18.42 -17.92 -22.76
N SER A 171 -17.17 -18.14 -23.20
CA SER A 171 -16.62 -19.46 -23.53
C SER A 171 -15.13 -19.60 -23.18
N VAL A 172 -14.67 -20.84 -22.99
CA VAL A 172 -13.26 -21.17 -22.75
C VAL A 172 -12.40 -20.86 -23.99
N ASP A 173 -12.98 -20.92 -25.19
CA ASP A 173 -12.24 -20.65 -26.43
C ASP A 173 -11.94 -19.15 -26.60
N GLU A 174 -12.82 -18.27 -26.13
CA GLU A 174 -12.51 -16.84 -26.02
C GLU A 174 -11.32 -16.58 -25.09
N ILE A 175 -11.20 -17.32 -23.98
CA ILE A 175 -10.04 -17.22 -23.07
C ILE A 175 -8.75 -17.62 -23.80
N LYS A 176 -8.77 -18.72 -24.55
CA LYS A 176 -7.60 -19.17 -25.33
C LYS A 176 -7.22 -18.17 -26.43
N SER A 177 -8.18 -17.44 -26.98
CA SER A 177 -7.91 -16.43 -28.01
C SER A 177 -7.25 -15.15 -27.47
N LEU A 178 -7.24 -14.94 -26.14
CA LEU A 178 -6.69 -13.73 -25.53
C LEU A 178 -5.20 -13.52 -25.78
N GLU A 179 -4.44 -14.61 -25.97
CA GLU A 179 -3.03 -14.51 -26.33
C GLU A 179 -2.82 -13.78 -27.67
N ASN A 180 -3.77 -13.95 -28.60
CA ASN A 180 -3.78 -13.32 -29.91
C ASN A 180 -4.55 -11.99 -29.93
N TYR A 181 -5.11 -11.56 -28.79
CA TYR A 181 -5.88 -10.33 -28.71
C TYR A 181 -4.98 -9.10 -28.86
N PRO A 182 -5.43 -8.03 -29.56
CA PRO A 182 -4.66 -6.80 -29.68
C PRO A 182 -4.24 -6.27 -28.31
N LYS A 183 -2.93 -6.05 -28.15
CA LYS A 183 -2.37 -5.52 -26.91
C LYS A 183 -2.46 -3.99 -26.91
N THR A 184 -2.96 -3.44 -25.83
CA THR A 184 -2.93 -1.99 -25.58
C THR A 184 -1.57 -1.64 -24.97
N THR A 185 -0.93 -0.60 -25.50
CA THR A 185 0.33 -0.10 -24.93
C THR A 185 0.11 0.43 -23.52
N PHE A 186 1.12 0.36 -22.65
CA PHE A 186 0.97 0.81 -21.26
C PHE A 186 0.43 2.24 -21.12
N ASP A 187 0.91 3.20 -21.91
CA ASP A 187 0.47 4.59 -21.79
C ASP A 187 -1.02 4.77 -22.21
N ASN A 188 -1.42 4.17 -23.33
CA ASN A 188 -2.84 4.13 -23.75
C ASN A 188 -3.72 3.34 -22.78
N LEU A 189 -3.17 2.33 -22.09
CA LEU A 189 -3.87 1.60 -21.05
C LEU A 189 -4.17 2.56 -19.90
N VAL A 190 -3.17 3.29 -19.38
CA VAL A 190 -3.37 4.29 -18.32
C VAL A 190 -4.44 5.32 -18.70
N ASP A 191 -4.43 5.82 -19.94
CA ASP A 191 -5.48 6.72 -20.44
C ASP A 191 -6.88 6.09 -20.39
N SER A 192 -6.99 4.84 -20.84
CA SER A 192 -8.25 4.10 -20.80
C SER A 192 -8.72 3.86 -19.37
N LEU A 193 -7.81 3.53 -18.45
CA LEU A 193 -8.12 3.31 -17.04
C LEU A 193 -8.61 4.59 -16.36
N ILE A 194 -8.00 5.74 -16.62
CA ILE A 194 -8.46 7.04 -16.13
C ILE A 194 -9.85 7.35 -16.69
N SER A 195 -10.03 7.19 -18.00
CA SER A 195 -11.32 7.45 -18.67
C SER A 195 -12.45 6.60 -18.07
N ASP A 196 -12.17 5.36 -17.71
CA ASP A 196 -13.15 4.44 -17.14
C ASP A 196 -13.50 4.73 -15.67
N THR A 197 -12.64 5.44 -14.95
CA THR A 197 -12.72 5.54 -13.48
C THR A 197 -12.92 6.94 -12.92
N LYS A 198 -12.54 7.99 -13.66
CA LYS A 198 -12.58 9.38 -13.17
C LYS A 198 -14.00 9.92 -12.90
N ASP A 199 -15.01 9.36 -13.55
CA ASP A 199 -16.42 9.79 -13.48
C ASP A 199 -17.33 8.68 -12.91
N LEU A 200 -16.76 7.73 -12.14
CA LEU A 200 -17.57 6.71 -11.47
C LEU A 200 -18.65 7.34 -10.59
N PRO A 201 -19.84 6.74 -10.50
CA PRO A 201 -20.97 7.33 -9.79
C PRO A 201 -20.81 7.33 -8.26
N TYR A 202 -19.84 6.59 -7.72
CA TYR A 202 -19.49 6.61 -6.30
C TYR A 202 -17.98 6.70 -6.13
N GLN A 203 -17.51 7.80 -5.51
CA GLN A 203 -16.09 8.08 -5.35
C GLN A 203 -15.73 8.60 -3.95
N ASP A 204 -16.50 8.25 -2.94
CA ASP A 204 -16.14 8.67 -1.58
C ASP A 204 -14.73 8.19 -1.22
N PRO A 205 -14.01 8.92 -0.34
CA PRO A 205 -12.64 8.57 0.05
C PRO A 205 -12.53 7.14 0.63
N TYR A 206 -13.60 6.66 1.27
CA TYR A 206 -13.73 5.28 1.72
C TYR A 206 -14.67 4.51 0.81
N ALA A 207 -14.41 3.21 0.68
CA ALA A 207 -15.07 2.39 -0.32
C ALA A 207 -16.58 2.20 -0.12
N TYR A 208 -17.05 2.18 1.13
CA TYR A 208 -18.46 2.10 1.50
C TYR A 208 -18.73 2.92 2.77
N PRO A 209 -19.93 3.55 2.89
CA PRO A 209 -20.29 4.29 4.08
C PRO A 209 -20.71 3.37 5.23
N THR A 210 -20.66 3.88 6.46
CA THR A 210 -21.21 3.20 7.64
C THR A 210 -22.67 2.83 7.42
N GLY A 211 -23.03 1.58 7.74
CA GLY A 211 -24.39 1.04 7.55
C GLY A 211 -24.63 0.37 6.21
N SER A 212 -23.68 0.40 5.26
CA SER A 212 -23.72 -0.47 4.08
C SER A 212 -23.64 -1.94 4.49
N THR A 213 -24.35 -2.83 3.79
CA THR A 213 -24.34 -4.28 4.03
C THR A 213 -22.97 -4.94 3.80
N LEU A 214 -22.06 -4.27 3.08
CA LEU A 214 -20.68 -4.68 2.90
C LEU A 214 -19.75 -4.25 4.04
N VAL A 215 -20.21 -3.37 4.95
CA VAL A 215 -19.46 -2.88 6.11
C VAL A 215 -19.96 -3.58 7.36
N PHE A 216 -19.23 -4.59 7.81
CA PHE A 216 -19.54 -5.36 9.01
C PHE A 216 -18.26 -5.82 9.71
N THR A 217 -18.41 -6.38 10.91
CA THR A 217 -17.32 -7.01 11.66
C THR A 217 -17.63 -8.49 11.83
N THR A 218 -16.70 -9.35 11.40
CA THR A 218 -16.80 -10.80 11.56
C THR A 218 -15.47 -11.31 12.10
N ASP A 219 -15.53 -12.20 13.10
CA ASP A 219 -14.34 -12.80 13.73
C ASP A 219 -13.29 -11.77 14.19
N GLY A 220 -13.75 -10.63 14.69
CA GLY A 220 -12.89 -9.54 15.18
C GLY A 220 -12.20 -8.73 14.09
N ALA A 221 -12.54 -8.94 12.81
CA ALA A 221 -12.04 -8.16 11.67
C ALA A 221 -13.16 -7.33 11.03
N SER A 222 -12.91 -6.02 10.85
CA SER A 222 -13.82 -5.13 10.12
C SER A 222 -13.57 -5.17 8.61
N THR A 223 -14.63 -5.11 7.81
CA THR A 223 -14.53 -5.03 6.34
C THR A 223 -14.33 -3.61 5.81
N GLN A 224 -14.43 -2.57 6.66
CA GLN A 224 -14.49 -1.17 6.23
C GLN A 224 -13.32 -0.72 5.32
N LYS A 225 -12.12 -1.29 5.52
CA LYS A 225 -10.90 -0.99 4.76
C LYS A 225 -10.42 -2.16 3.89
N VAL A 226 -11.27 -3.18 3.66
CA VAL A 226 -10.94 -4.31 2.77
C VAL A 226 -11.01 -3.93 1.30
N PHE A 227 -11.96 -3.06 1.00
CA PHE A 227 -12.27 -2.65 -0.36
C PHE A 227 -11.34 -1.55 -0.86
N ILE A 228 -11.23 -1.43 -2.18
CA ILE A 228 -10.24 -0.60 -2.86
C ILE A 228 -10.43 0.89 -2.56
N SER A 229 -9.31 1.57 -2.26
CA SER A 229 -9.31 3.02 -2.12
C SER A 229 -9.29 3.69 -3.49
N LYS A 230 -10.45 4.23 -3.90
CA LYS A 230 -10.66 4.88 -5.21
C LYS A 230 -9.76 6.09 -5.41
N ALA A 231 -9.63 6.91 -4.35
CA ALA A 231 -8.75 8.08 -4.33
C ALA A 231 -7.28 7.71 -4.53
N HIS A 232 -6.81 6.63 -3.88
CA HIS A 232 -5.44 6.15 -4.03
C HIS A 232 -5.16 5.70 -5.48
N VAL A 233 -6.02 4.83 -6.04
CA VAL A 233 -5.80 4.29 -7.39
C VAL A 233 -5.88 5.39 -8.46
N LEU A 234 -6.83 6.33 -8.36
CA LEU A 234 -6.87 7.49 -9.27
C LEU A 234 -5.61 8.33 -9.16
N GLY A 235 -5.11 8.56 -7.94
CA GLY A 235 -3.84 9.24 -7.70
C GLY A 235 -2.67 8.56 -8.41
N GLU A 236 -2.56 7.24 -8.29
CA GLU A 236 -1.52 6.46 -8.97
C GLU A 236 -1.63 6.56 -10.49
N LEU A 237 -2.84 6.42 -11.04
CA LEU A 237 -3.08 6.53 -12.49
C LEU A 237 -2.66 7.92 -13.02
N TYR A 238 -3.02 8.99 -12.32
CA TYR A 238 -2.62 10.34 -12.71
C TYR A 238 -1.13 10.60 -12.55
N LEU A 239 -0.48 10.02 -11.53
CA LEU A 239 0.98 10.04 -11.40
C LEU A 239 1.68 9.33 -12.57
N TRP A 240 1.16 8.19 -13.01
CA TRP A 240 1.65 7.50 -14.21
C TRP A 240 1.43 8.32 -15.48
N LYS A 241 0.29 9.01 -15.59
CA LYS A 241 0.00 9.90 -16.72
C LYS A 241 0.85 11.17 -16.73
N GLY A 242 1.40 11.57 -15.58
CA GLY A 242 2.09 12.85 -15.41
C GLY A 242 1.14 14.04 -15.25
N ASN A 243 -0.12 13.81 -14.88
CA ASN A 243 -1.08 14.87 -14.53
C ASN A 243 -1.04 15.11 -13.01
N TYR A 244 -0.10 15.93 -12.57
CA TYR A 244 0.20 16.11 -11.15
C TYR A 244 -0.88 16.84 -10.37
N TYR A 245 -1.60 17.77 -10.99
CA TYR A 245 -2.73 18.44 -10.36
C TYR A 245 -3.86 17.46 -9.99
N GLU A 246 -4.30 16.64 -10.94
CA GLU A 246 -5.35 15.64 -10.66
C GLU A 246 -4.86 14.50 -9.75
N ALA A 247 -3.56 14.18 -9.78
CA ALA A 247 -2.96 13.27 -8.80
C ALA A 247 -3.04 13.85 -7.38
N ALA A 248 -2.56 15.09 -7.19
CA ALA A 248 -2.60 15.79 -5.90
C ALA A 248 -4.04 15.91 -5.39
N LYS A 249 -4.99 16.24 -6.25
CA LYS A 249 -6.42 16.29 -5.93
C LYS A 249 -6.98 14.94 -5.49
N SER A 250 -6.60 13.86 -6.16
CA SER A 250 -7.03 12.51 -5.79
C SER A 250 -6.51 12.12 -4.40
N TYR A 251 -5.21 12.31 -4.12
CA TYR A 251 -4.67 12.06 -2.77
C TYR A 251 -5.24 13.02 -1.73
N LYS A 252 -5.46 14.29 -2.07
CA LYS A 252 -6.07 15.28 -1.15
C LYS A 252 -7.43 14.82 -0.66
N ARG A 253 -8.27 14.22 -1.52
CA ARG A 253 -9.57 13.66 -1.10
C ARG A 253 -9.44 12.59 -0.02
N LEU A 254 -8.38 11.77 -0.07
CA LEU A 254 -8.10 10.76 0.95
C LEU A 254 -7.58 11.40 2.24
N LEU A 255 -6.63 12.31 2.10
CA LEU A 255 -6.00 13.04 3.21
C LEU A 255 -6.99 13.90 4.00
N SER A 256 -7.93 14.53 3.31
CA SER A 256 -8.95 15.43 3.86
C SER A 256 -10.29 14.74 4.14
N ALA A 257 -10.35 13.40 4.10
CA ALA A 257 -11.60 12.64 4.26
C ALA A 257 -12.35 12.98 5.56
N GLU A 258 -11.61 13.36 6.60
CA GLU A 258 -12.15 13.68 7.93
C GLU A 258 -12.09 15.18 8.27
N ASP A 259 -11.86 16.08 7.31
CA ASP A 259 -11.72 17.53 7.57
C ASP A 259 -13.01 18.16 8.13
N ASN A 260 -14.17 17.52 7.94
CA ASN A 260 -15.47 17.98 8.45
C ASN A 260 -16.01 17.12 9.61
N ASN A 261 -15.19 16.22 10.18
CA ASN A 261 -15.65 15.32 11.24
C ASN A 261 -15.80 16.09 12.56
N SER A 262 -16.94 15.95 13.24
CA SER A 262 -17.18 16.60 14.54
C SER A 262 -16.42 15.94 15.69
N ASN A 263 -15.97 14.70 15.53
CA ASN A 263 -15.12 14.02 16.49
C ASN A 263 -13.66 14.44 16.30
N ILE A 264 -13.12 15.14 17.30
CA ILE A 264 -11.77 15.70 17.27
C ILE A 264 -10.67 14.65 17.04
N ASP A 265 -10.86 13.40 17.47
CA ASP A 265 -9.87 12.35 17.24
C ASP A 265 -9.78 11.98 15.76
N TYR A 266 -10.92 11.95 15.06
CA TYR A 266 -10.97 11.71 13.62
C TYR A 266 -10.50 12.94 12.86
N LEU A 267 -10.99 14.11 13.27
CA LEU A 267 -10.66 15.41 12.68
C LEU A 267 -9.18 15.72 12.66
N PHE A 268 -8.40 15.29 13.65
CA PHE A 268 -6.98 15.64 13.74
C PHE A 268 -6.01 14.50 13.46
N ASN A 269 -6.42 13.23 13.53
CA ASN A 269 -5.48 12.10 13.42
C ASN A 269 -5.66 11.24 12.17
N PHE A 270 -6.87 11.10 11.63
CA PHE A 270 -7.12 10.17 10.53
C PHE A 270 -6.52 10.70 9.23
N ASN A 271 -5.73 9.86 8.56
CA ASN A 271 -5.00 10.21 7.35
C ASN A 271 -4.10 11.44 7.50
N ARG A 272 -3.63 11.74 8.72
CA ARG A 272 -2.77 12.88 9.02
C ARG A 272 -1.51 12.39 9.74
N ILE A 273 -0.38 12.53 9.07
CA ILE A 273 0.92 12.22 9.68
C ILE A 273 1.24 13.34 10.66
N GLY A 274 0.95 13.10 11.93
CA GLY A 274 1.11 14.09 12.98
C GLY A 274 1.69 13.51 14.27
N TRP A 275 1.81 14.37 15.27
CA TRP A 275 2.24 13.96 16.60
C TRP A 275 1.12 13.18 17.32
N SER A 276 0.97 11.90 16.94
CA SER A 276 -0.08 10.99 17.38
C SER A 276 0.47 9.60 17.78
N TYR A 277 -0.32 8.55 17.64
CA TYR A 277 -0.03 7.22 18.16
C TYR A 277 1.20 6.55 17.53
N PHE A 278 1.45 6.76 16.23
CA PHE A 278 2.50 6.09 15.46
C PHE A 278 3.82 6.87 15.37
N ASN A 279 4.12 7.74 16.33
CA ASN A 279 5.45 8.36 16.39
C ASN A 279 6.53 7.33 16.70
N VAL A 280 7.71 7.54 16.12
CA VAL A 280 8.94 6.94 16.64
C VAL A 280 9.28 7.65 17.95
N SER A 281 9.54 6.88 19.01
CA SER A 281 9.84 7.42 20.32
C SER A 281 10.86 6.57 21.06
N PHE A 282 11.53 7.21 22.02
CA PHE A 282 12.52 6.61 22.90
C PHE A 282 12.12 6.88 24.34
N ALA A 283 12.20 5.87 25.21
CA ALA A 283 11.90 6.07 26.63
C ALA A 283 12.93 7.00 27.30
N ARG A 284 14.13 7.12 26.75
CA ARG A 284 15.20 8.02 27.20
C ARG A 284 15.90 8.67 26.03
N ALA A 285 16.15 9.97 26.14
CA ALA A 285 16.85 10.72 25.09
C ALA A 285 18.29 10.19 24.90
N GLN A 286 18.74 10.13 23.64
CA GLN A 286 20.09 9.70 23.23
C GLN A 286 20.45 8.24 23.57
N GLU A 287 19.50 7.43 24.06
CA GLU A 287 19.71 6.02 24.37
C GLU A 287 19.02 5.14 23.33
N GLY A 288 19.77 4.66 22.32
CA GLY A 288 19.22 3.84 21.23
C GLY A 288 18.51 2.57 21.70
N ALA A 289 18.98 1.97 22.80
CA ALA A 289 18.37 0.79 23.41
C ALA A 289 16.97 1.06 24.00
N SER A 290 16.61 2.33 24.22
CA SER A 290 15.31 2.73 24.77
C SER A 290 14.24 2.96 23.69
N LEU A 291 14.51 2.61 22.43
CA LEU A 291 13.56 2.67 21.33
C LEU A 291 12.27 1.92 21.70
N VAL A 292 11.13 2.59 21.55
CA VAL A 292 9.81 1.95 21.73
C VAL A 292 9.54 1.01 20.57
N ASN A 293 9.98 -0.24 20.73
CA ASN A 293 9.75 -1.33 19.80
C ASN A 293 8.61 -2.22 20.33
N SER A 294 7.36 -1.85 20.03
CA SER A 294 6.16 -2.50 20.57
C SER A 294 5.15 -2.81 19.48
N LEU A 295 4.46 -3.95 19.64
CA LEU A 295 3.32 -4.35 18.80
C LEU A 295 2.03 -3.61 19.17
N THR A 296 2.00 -2.91 20.30
CA THR A 296 0.80 -2.23 20.82
C THR A 296 1.02 -0.75 21.10
N ALA A 297 2.18 -0.18 20.78
CA ALA A 297 2.42 1.25 20.90
C ALA A 297 3.51 1.72 19.93
N GLY A 298 3.45 2.98 19.50
CA GLY A 298 4.46 3.59 18.64
C GLY A 298 4.42 3.06 17.20
N TRP A 299 5.39 3.47 16.39
CA TRP A 299 5.37 3.25 14.93
C TRP A 299 5.18 1.77 14.52
N ARG A 300 5.91 0.81 15.12
CA ARG A 300 5.78 -0.62 14.74
C ARG A 300 4.37 -1.18 14.93
N SER A 301 3.65 -0.70 15.94
CA SER A 301 2.30 -1.20 16.25
C SER A 301 1.31 -1.06 15.09
N MET A 302 1.54 -0.15 14.11
CA MET A 302 0.67 -0.03 12.94
C MET A 302 0.52 -1.34 12.16
N PHE A 303 1.55 -2.20 12.18
CA PHE A 303 1.55 -3.49 11.47
C PHE A 303 0.93 -4.62 12.28
N ALA A 304 0.69 -4.42 13.57
CA ALA A 304 0.22 -5.45 14.50
C ALA A 304 -1.22 -5.23 14.98
N LEU A 305 -1.61 -3.98 15.23
CA LEU A 305 -2.91 -3.61 15.81
C LEU A 305 -4.08 -4.17 15.02
N SER A 306 -5.17 -4.54 15.72
CA SER A 306 -6.43 -4.98 15.10
C SER A 306 -7.01 -3.90 14.17
N ASN A 307 -7.63 -4.29 13.06
CA ASN A 307 -8.31 -3.33 12.17
C ASN A 307 -9.64 -2.79 12.75
N THR A 308 -10.04 -3.27 13.92
CA THR A 308 -11.19 -2.75 14.68
C THR A 308 -10.84 -1.61 15.61
N VAL A 309 -9.55 -1.33 15.85
CA VAL A 309 -9.15 -0.20 16.71
C VAL A 309 -8.99 1.09 15.92
N ARG A 310 -9.27 2.22 16.57
CA ARG A 310 -9.24 3.55 15.97
C ARG A 310 -7.85 3.91 15.43
N GLU A 311 -6.81 3.55 16.18
CA GLU A 311 -5.42 3.85 15.84
C GLU A 311 -5.05 3.23 14.48
N TRP A 312 -5.33 1.95 14.27
CA TRP A 312 -5.09 1.29 12.98
C TRP A 312 -5.85 1.99 11.84
N ASN A 313 -7.12 2.36 12.07
CA ASN A 313 -7.95 3.04 11.08
C ASN A 313 -7.49 4.47 10.74
N SER A 314 -6.67 5.09 11.59
CA SER A 314 -6.10 6.42 11.33
C SER A 314 -4.97 6.40 10.30
N GLU A 315 -4.29 5.26 10.13
CA GLU A 315 -3.16 5.10 9.20
C GLU A 315 -3.56 4.30 7.95
N TRP A 316 -4.31 3.20 8.08
CA TRP A 316 -4.58 2.29 6.96
C TRP A 316 -5.84 2.65 6.16
N ASN A 317 -5.72 2.59 4.83
CA ASN A 317 -6.80 2.90 3.90
C ASN A 317 -7.26 1.71 3.06
N TRP A 318 -6.39 0.72 2.88
CA TRP A 318 -6.70 -0.49 2.14
C TRP A 318 -5.87 -1.68 2.65
N SER A 319 -6.53 -2.73 3.13
CA SER A 319 -5.90 -3.93 3.68
C SER A 319 -6.84 -5.13 3.58
N ILE A 320 -6.32 -6.26 3.10
CA ILE A 320 -7.08 -7.51 2.96
C ILE A 320 -6.67 -8.49 4.08
N PRO A 321 -7.61 -8.96 4.92
CA PRO A 321 -7.30 -9.90 5.99
C PRO A 321 -7.08 -11.34 5.47
N TYR A 322 -6.20 -12.05 6.16
CA TYR A 322 -6.03 -13.49 6.08
C TYR A 322 -6.54 -14.14 7.37
N HIS A 323 -7.32 -15.19 7.24
CA HIS A 323 -7.92 -15.88 8.37
C HIS A 323 -7.30 -17.26 8.57
N ASN A 324 -7.21 -17.71 9.82
CA ASN A 324 -6.65 -19.03 10.15
C ASN A 324 -7.46 -20.21 9.58
N SER A 325 -8.77 -20.03 9.47
CA SER A 325 -9.70 -21.10 9.08
C SER A 325 -10.03 -21.14 7.59
N PHE A 326 -9.57 -20.17 6.80
CA PHE A 326 -9.96 -20.03 5.39
C PHE A 326 -8.74 -19.82 4.48
N ALA A 327 -8.80 -20.39 3.28
CA ALA A 327 -7.80 -20.15 2.26
C ALA A 327 -8.09 -18.83 1.49
N PRO A 328 -7.05 -18.12 1.03
CA PRO A 328 -5.64 -18.37 1.31
C PRO A 328 -5.27 -17.96 2.74
N GLY A 329 -4.38 -18.73 3.37
CA GLY A 329 -3.69 -18.26 4.57
C GLY A 329 -2.64 -17.20 4.20
N ASN A 330 -2.11 -16.50 5.20
CA ASN A 330 -1.08 -15.48 5.04
C ASN A 330 0.19 -16.05 4.36
N PRO A 331 0.43 -15.72 3.08
CA PRO A 331 1.57 -16.28 2.33
C PRO A 331 2.91 -15.66 2.78
N PHE A 332 2.86 -14.52 3.48
CA PHE A 332 4.05 -13.81 3.92
C PHE A 332 4.80 -14.53 5.05
N ILE A 333 4.16 -15.49 5.72
CA ILE A 333 4.83 -16.37 6.68
C ILE A 333 5.92 -17.19 5.98
N ASP A 334 5.62 -17.78 4.82
CA ASP A 334 6.58 -18.55 4.05
C ASP A 334 7.67 -17.67 3.42
N LEU A 335 7.31 -16.44 3.01
CA LEU A 335 8.27 -15.50 2.45
C LEU A 335 9.26 -14.96 3.50
N PHE A 336 8.80 -14.55 4.68
CA PHE A 336 9.61 -13.73 5.59
C PHE A 336 9.88 -14.36 6.94
N SER A 337 9.07 -15.29 7.44
CA SER A 337 9.21 -15.83 8.78
C SER A 337 10.12 -17.06 8.83
N LYS A 338 10.84 -17.23 9.95
CA LYS A 338 11.59 -18.45 10.28
C LYS A 338 10.68 -19.64 10.63
N SER A 339 9.40 -19.39 10.94
CA SER A 339 8.39 -20.44 11.07
C SER A 339 7.90 -20.97 9.71
N GLY A 340 8.19 -20.24 8.62
CA GLY A 340 8.00 -20.65 7.23
C GLY A 340 9.34 -20.93 6.55
N ASN A 341 9.39 -20.78 5.22
CA ASN A 341 10.61 -21.04 4.45
C ASN A 341 11.68 -19.96 4.59
N TYR A 342 11.33 -18.77 5.09
CA TYR A 342 12.24 -17.61 5.14
C TYR A 342 12.92 -17.39 3.79
N ALA A 343 12.12 -17.26 2.72
CA ALA A 343 12.63 -17.17 1.36
C ALA A 343 13.23 -15.80 1.01
N LEU A 344 12.75 -14.72 1.65
CA LEU A 344 13.09 -13.34 1.36
C LEU A 344 13.48 -12.58 2.64
N LYS A 345 14.37 -11.61 2.50
CA LYS A 345 14.92 -10.80 3.58
C LYS A 345 15.12 -9.34 3.15
N PRO A 346 15.38 -8.40 4.09
CA PRO A 346 15.86 -7.09 3.72
C PRO A 346 17.16 -7.21 2.93
N SER A 347 17.30 -6.42 1.88
CA SER A 347 18.58 -6.28 1.19
C SER A 347 19.61 -5.63 2.10
N GLN A 348 20.90 -5.94 1.88
CA GLN A 348 21.96 -5.22 2.57
C GLN A 348 21.94 -3.72 2.25
N LYS A 349 21.45 -3.35 1.06
CA LYS A 349 21.31 -1.95 0.64
C LYS A 349 20.38 -1.14 1.55
N VAL A 350 19.18 -1.63 1.84
CA VAL A 350 18.25 -0.88 2.71
C VAL A 350 18.73 -0.85 4.15
N ILE A 351 19.37 -1.93 4.62
CA ILE A 351 20.02 -1.98 5.94
C ILE A 351 21.09 -0.89 6.04
N ASP A 352 21.96 -0.77 5.04
CA ASP A 352 22.99 0.27 4.98
C ASP A 352 22.38 1.67 4.90
N LEU A 353 21.30 1.83 4.13
CA LEU A 353 20.59 3.11 4.02
C LEU A 353 20.12 3.58 5.40
N TRP A 354 19.43 2.75 6.18
CA TRP A 354 19.01 3.12 7.54
C TRP A 354 20.21 3.33 8.48
N ASN A 355 21.23 2.47 8.43
CA ASN A 355 22.41 2.56 9.31
C ASN A 355 23.31 3.76 8.99
N SER A 356 23.25 4.30 7.77
CA SER A 356 24.01 5.49 7.38
C SER A 356 23.44 6.80 7.93
N GLN A 357 22.21 6.77 8.45
CA GLN A 357 21.54 7.96 8.95
C GLN A 357 21.95 8.24 10.41
N THR A 358 21.71 9.46 10.87
CA THR A 358 21.79 9.80 12.30
C THR A 358 20.52 10.55 12.68
N ASN A 359 19.84 10.11 13.73
CA ASN A 359 18.58 10.73 14.16
C ASN A 359 18.84 12.02 14.97
N ASN A 360 17.78 12.75 15.32
CA ASN A 360 17.89 14.00 16.08
C ASN A 360 18.49 13.86 17.48
N ALA A 361 18.47 12.65 18.05
CA ALA A 361 19.08 12.35 19.34
C ALA A 361 20.57 11.96 19.22
N GLY A 362 21.17 12.05 18.02
CA GLY A 362 22.56 11.66 17.78
C GLY A 362 22.78 10.15 17.70
N ILE A 363 21.70 9.36 17.61
CA ILE A 363 21.80 7.91 17.47
C ILE A 363 22.14 7.60 16.00
N PRO A 364 23.21 6.82 15.72
CA PRO A 364 23.76 6.66 14.37
C PRO A 364 23.01 5.60 13.55
N TRP A 365 21.68 5.74 13.47
CA TRP A 365 20.80 4.98 12.57
C TRP A 365 19.39 5.56 12.55
N ASP A 366 18.65 5.26 11.49
CA ASP A 366 17.20 5.52 11.42
C ASP A 366 16.41 4.45 12.19
N PRO A 367 15.53 4.83 13.13
CA PRO A 367 14.82 3.88 13.98
C PRO A 367 13.87 2.95 13.25
N ARG A 368 13.38 3.35 12.07
CA ARG A 368 12.48 2.52 11.26
C ARG A 368 13.12 1.21 10.81
N SER A 369 14.46 1.13 10.79
CA SER A 369 15.17 -0.15 10.59
C SER A 369 14.70 -1.22 11.57
N LYS A 370 14.82 -0.94 12.87
CA LYS A 370 14.51 -1.87 13.97
C LYS A 370 13.01 -2.13 14.16
N LEU A 371 12.18 -1.35 13.47
CA LEU A 371 10.72 -1.44 13.52
C LEU A 371 10.12 -2.06 12.24
N SER A 372 10.93 -2.22 11.19
CA SER A 372 10.52 -2.83 9.91
C SER A 372 11.01 -4.27 9.76
N TYR A 373 12.11 -4.61 10.44
CA TYR A 373 12.68 -5.95 10.47
C TYR A 373 13.33 -6.22 11.83
N GLU A 374 13.50 -7.50 12.16
CA GLU A 374 14.22 -7.97 13.34
C GLU A 374 15.42 -8.82 12.95
N VAL A 375 16.36 -9.01 13.88
CA VAL A 375 17.45 -9.96 13.71
C VAL A 375 17.15 -11.19 14.56
N ALA A 376 16.94 -12.34 13.92
CA ALA A 376 16.70 -13.60 14.59
C ALA A 376 17.93 -14.05 15.41
N ALA A 377 17.75 -15.00 16.32
CA ALA A 377 18.81 -15.47 17.22
C ALA A 377 20.07 -15.99 16.50
N ASN A 378 19.94 -16.45 15.26
CA ASN A 378 21.04 -16.91 14.42
C ASN A 378 21.69 -15.79 13.57
N GLY A 379 21.28 -14.53 13.75
CA GLY A 379 21.78 -13.38 13.00
C GLY A 379 21.03 -13.03 11.72
N ASP A 380 19.99 -13.80 11.34
CA ASP A 380 19.26 -13.56 10.11
C ASP A 380 18.29 -12.36 10.21
N PRO A 381 18.29 -11.42 9.25
CA PRO A 381 17.33 -10.31 9.24
C PRO A 381 15.96 -10.74 8.69
N VAL A 382 14.91 -10.59 9.48
CA VAL A 382 13.53 -11.04 9.21
C VAL A 382 12.60 -9.84 9.08
N ILE A 383 11.93 -9.70 7.93
CA ILE A 383 10.90 -8.66 7.73
C ILE A 383 9.68 -9.00 8.58
N THR A 384 9.25 -8.07 9.45
CA THR A 384 8.15 -8.35 10.39
C THR A 384 6.84 -7.64 10.07
N LYS A 385 6.85 -6.63 9.19
CA LYS A 385 5.67 -5.83 8.80
C LYS A 385 4.45 -6.64 8.33
N PHE A 386 4.66 -7.88 7.87
CA PHE A 386 3.62 -8.77 7.36
C PHE A 386 3.18 -9.87 8.33
N THR A 387 3.89 -10.01 9.44
CA THR A 387 3.72 -11.11 10.40
C THR A 387 3.47 -10.63 11.82
N ASP A 388 3.75 -9.36 12.12
CA ASP A 388 3.55 -8.73 13.44
C ASP A 388 2.08 -8.72 13.90
N ASN A 389 1.12 -8.91 13.00
CA ASN A 389 -0.31 -9.02 13.31
C ASN A 389 -0.81 -10.44 13.62
N SER A 390 0.07 -11.44 13.73
CA SER A 390 -0.31 -12.76 14.21
C SER A 390 -0.50 -12.72 15.73
N GLY A 391 -1.75 -12.77 16.20
CA GLY A 391 -2.07 -12.74 17.64
C GLY A 391 -1.57 -13.95 18.44
N ASP A 392 -1.34 -15.09 17.77
CA ASP A 392 -0.72 -16.28 18.34
C ASP A 392 0.71 -16.48 17.81
N LEU A 393 1.48 -17.35 18.46
CA LEU A 393 2.81 -17.75 18.00
C LEU A 393 2.74 -18.18 16.51
N LEU A 394 3.54 -17.54 15.65
CA LEU A 394 3.61 -17.87 14.22
C LEU A 394 3.98 -19.34 14.04
N SER A 395 3.10 -20.10 13.38
CA SER A 395 3.32 -21.50 13.03
C SER A 395 2.69 -21.81 11.67
N LEU A 396 3.07 -22.93 11.06
CA LEU A 396 2.44 -23.38 9.81
C LEU A 396 0.92 -23.62 9.94
N LEU A 397 0.41 -23.77 11.16
CA LEU A 397 -1.01 -23.95 11.46
C LEU A 397 -1.73 -22.63 11.77
N ASN A 398 -0.99 -21.56 12.05
CA ASN A 398 -1.51 -20.21 12.29
C ASN A 398 -1.14 -19.31 11.10
N LYS A 399 -2.04 -19.23 10.13
CA LYS A 399 -1.89 -18.47 8.88
C LYS A 399 -2.73 -17.18 8.86
N GLY A 400 -3.09 -16.66 10.02
CA GLY A 400 -3.77 -15.38 10.15
C GLY A 400 -2.83 -14.23 9.81
N GLY A 401 -3.40 -13.09 9.48
CA GLY A 401 -2.63 -11.88 9.21
C GLY A 401 -3.39 -10.96 8.27
N ARG A 402 -2.66 -10.08 7.59
CA ARG A 402 -3.24 -9.13 6.63
C ARG A 402 -2.22 -8.78 5.57
N TRP A 403 -2.70 -8.58 4.36
CA TRP A 403 -1.99 -7.86 3.32
C TRP A 403 -2.42 -6.40 3.37
N ASN A 404 -1.55 -5.56 3.93
CA ASN A 404 -1.77 -4.13 3.92
C ASN A 404 -1.25 -3.53 2.61
N ILE A 405 -2.08 -2.77 1.91
CA ILE A 405 -1.81 -2.30 0.53
C ILE A 405 -1.53 -0.80 0.49
N ASN A 406 -2.30 0.01 1.21
CA ASN A 406 -2.09 1.46 1.23
C ASN A 406 -2.41 2.10 2.59
N ARG A 407 -1.61 3.11 2.95
CA ARG A 407 -1.76 3.92 4.17
C ARG A 407 -1.49 5.40 3.96
N ALA A 408 -1.83 6.20 4.97
CA ALA A 408 -1.67 7.64 5.06
C ALA A 408 -0.26 8.11 4.67
N ALA A 409 0.80 7.43 5.13
CA ALA A 409 2.17 7.81 4.78
C ALA A 409 2.46 7.71 3.28
N GLY A 410 1.99 6.62 2.63
CA GLY A 410 2.08 6.46 1.19
C GLY A 410 1.33 7.57 0.46
N ALA A 411 0.11 7.90 0.91
CA ALA A 411 -0.65 9.02 0.33
C ALA A 411 0.05 10.38 0.49
N HIS A 412 0.73 10.65 1.62
CA HIS A 412 1.51 11.87 1.83
C HIS A 412 2.71 11.95 0.88
N LEU A 413 3.45 10.86 0.73
CA LEU A 413 4.64 10.81 -0.14
C LEU A 413 4.25 10.98 -1.61
N ARG A 414 3.14 10.35 -2.04
CA ARG A 414 2.59 10.49 -3.39
C ARG A 414 2.02 11.88 -3.65
N PHE A 415 1.34 12.46 -2.67
CA PHE A 415 0.91 13.86 -2.74
C PHE A 415 2.12 14.79 -2.84
N ALA A 416 3.15 14.61 -2.01
CA ALA A 416 4.37 15.41 -2.04
C ALA A 416 5.09 15.29 -3.39
N GLU A 417 5.12 14.10 -3.97
CA GLU A 417 5.66 13.91 -5.31
C GLU A 417 4.87 14.71 -6.36
N ALA A 418 3.54 14.59 -6.36
CA ALA A 418 2.68 15.34 -7.27
C ALA A 418 2.85 16.86 -7.07
N ALA A 419 2.80 17.34 -5.83
CA ALA A 419 2.98 18.73 -5.48
C ALA A 419 4.34 19.26 -5.94
N ASN A 420 5.44 18.53 -5.71
CA ASN A 420 6.76 18.92 -6.17
C ASN A 420 6.81 19.11 -7.69
N ARG A 421 6.24 18.17 -8.44
CA ARG A 421 6.19 18.21 -9.90
C ARG A 421 5.25 19.30 -10.45
N ASP A 422 4.25 19.71 -9.68
CA ASP A 422 3.34 20.83 -10.01
C ASP A 422 3.83 22.19 -9.49
N GLY A 423 5.12 22.31 -9.13
CA GLY A 423 5.73 23.57 -8.67
C GLY A 423 5.53 23.88 -7.19
N GLN A 424 4.72 23.10 -6.47
CA GLN A 424 4.43 23.25 -5.05
C GLN A 424 5.51 22.62 -4.15
N GLY A 425 6.79 22.88 -4.46
CA GLY A 425 7.95 22.23 -3.84
C GLY A 425 8.05 22.46 -2.32
N ARG A 426 7.72 23.66 -1.84
CA ARG A 426 7.72 23.98 -0.39
C ARG A 426 6.69 23.14 0.38
N LEU A 427 5.51 22.93 -0.19
CA LEU A 427 4.47 22.09 0.40
C LEU A 427 4.88 20.61 0.39
N ALA A 428 5.45 20.14 -0.73
CA ALA A 428 6.00 18.79 -0.83
C ALA A 428 7.09 18.54 0.22
N TYR A 429 8.01 19.50 0.38
CA TYR A 429 9.03 19.49 1.42
C TYR A 429 8.39 19.41 2.81
N ALA A 430 7.38 20.23 3.11
CA ALA A 430 6.72 20.22 4.42
C ALA A 430 6.16 18.83 4.76
N LEU A 431 5.35 18.24 3.88
CA LEU A 431 4.65 16.98 4.15
C LEU A 431 5.61 15.78 4.24
N ALA A 432 6.65 15.74 3.42
CA ALA A 432 7.62 14.64 3.45
C ALA A 432 8.65 14.81 4.60
N ASN A 433 8.92 16.04 5.02
CA ASN A 433 9.96 16.36 5.98
C ASN A 433 9.39 16.62 7.40
N TRP A 434 9.25 17.88 7.81
CA TRP A 434 8.97 18.29 9.21
C TRP A 434 7.60 18.93 9.45
N GLY A 435 6.69 18.75 8.52
CA GLY A 435 5.31 19.19 8.63
C GLY A 435 5.09 20.66 8.27
N LEU A 436 3.80 21.01 8.23
CA LEU A 436 3.32 22.29 7.68
C LEU A 436 3.72 23.48 8.54
N ILE A 437 3.38 23.46 9.83
CA ILE A 437 3.67 24.57 10.74
C ILE A 437 5.17 24.91 10.75
N SER A 438 6.02 23.90 10.87
CA SER A 438 7.48 24.11 10.95
C SER A 438 8.09 24.69 9.66
N THR A 439 7.35 24.60 8.55
CA THR A 439 7.78 25.07 7.23
C THR A 439 7.17 26.42 6.87
N PHE A 440 5.92 26.68 7.26
CA PHE A 440 5.13 27.82 6.81
C PHE A 440 5.00 28.94 7.85
N TYR A 441 5.07 28.63 9.15
CA TYR A 441 4.90 29.64 10.20
C TYR A 441 5.98 30.73 10.14
N TYR A 442 5.52 31.97 10.09
CA TYR A 442 6.31 33.20 10.16
C TYR A 442 5.88 33.98 11.40
N GLY A 443 6.52 33.73 12.53
CA GLY A 443 6.25 34.45 13.78
C GLY A 443 7.27 34.14 14.86
N ALA A 444 7.11 34.78 16.02
CA ALA A 444 8.06 34.65 17.12
C ALA A 444 8.02 33.24 17.75
N PHE A 445 9.19 32.74 18.13
CA PHE A 445 9.31 31.53 18.94
C PHE A 445 9.80 31.91 20.33
N THR A 446 9.35 31.17 21.33
CA THR A 446 9.94 31.26 22.67
C THR A 446 11.40 30.78 22.64
N SER A 447 12.16 31.10 23.68
CA SER A 447 13.51 30.56 23.86
C SER A 447 13.57 29.02 23.93
N ALA A 448 12.44 28.36 24.18
CA ALA A 448 12.30 26.90 24.18
C ALA A 448 11.88 26.32 22.81
N GLY A 449 11.73 27.15 21.78
CA GLY A 449 11.37 26.71 20.43
C GLY A 449 9.88 26.41 20.23
N THR A 450 9.02 26.78 21.17
CA THR A 450 7.56 26.78 20.98
C THR A 450 7.09 28.04 20.28
N ILE A 451 6.01 27.94 19.51
CA ILE A 451 5.36 29.09 18.86
C ILE A 451 4.86 30.05 19.94
N ALA A 452 5.28 31.31 19.87
CA ALA A 452 4.69 32.36 20.70
C ALA A 452 3.31 32.73 20.15
N PRO A 453 2.37 33.26 20.95
CA PRO A 453 1.06 33.68 20.46
C PRO A 453 1.20 34.63 19.26
N GLY A 454 0.89 34.11 18.07
CA GLY A 454 0.99 34.86 16.83
C GLY A 454 -0.20 35.81 16.66
N ASN A 455 0.03 36.97 16.07
CA ASN A 455 -1.05 37.81 15.57
C ASN A 455 -1.72 37.16 14.34
N PHE A 456 -2.88 37.68 13.94
CA PHE A 456 -3.65 37.11 12.82
C PHE A 456 -2.81 36.92 11.54
N PHE A 457 -1.95 37.87 11.19
CA PHE A 457 -1.11 37.77 9.98
C PHE A 457 -0.04 36.69 10.08
N GLU A 458 0.51 36.46 11.27
CA GLU A 458 1.48 35.38 11.51
C GLU A 458 0.80 34.02 11.39
N LEU A 459 -0.45 33.89 11.84
CA LEU A 459 -1.22 32.65 11.71
C LEU A 459 -1.62 32.37 10.26
N GLU A 460 -2.10 33.38 9.53
CA GLU A 460 -2.46 33.22 8.11
C GLU A 460 -1.29 32.72 7.24
N SER A 461 -0.04 32.87 7.69
CA SER A 461 1.13 32.29 7.01
C SER A 461 1.19 30.75 7.06
N GLU A 462 0.55 30.12 8.05
CA GLU A 462 0.47 28.66 8.24
C GLU A 462 -0.54 27.99 7.31
N ILE A 463 -1.36 28.78 6.61
CA ILE A 463 -2.12 28.30 5.46
C ILE A 463 -1.13 28.12 4.32
N THR A 464 -1.11 26.96 3.68
CA THR A 464 -0.18 26.65 2.56
C THR A 464 -0.14 27.77 1.53
N TYR A 465 1.04 28.36 1.36
CA TYR A 465 1.23 29.67 0.74
C TYR A 465 2.54 29.71 -0.06
N GLU A 466 2.52 30.20 -1.30
CA GLU A 466 3.74 30.45 -2.07
C GLU A 466 4.30 31.86 -1.79
N GLY A 467 5.14 32.02 -0.75
CA GLY A 467 6.15 33.10 -0.63
C GLY A 467 5.69 34.52 -0.28
N PHE A 468 6.48 35.27 0.52
CA PHE A 468 6.08 36.51 1.23
C PHE A 468 5.77 37.75 0.35
N GLY A 469 4.89 38.65 0.83
CA GLY A 469 4.71 40.01 0.29
C GLY A 469 3.39 40.26 -0.45
N THR A 470 3.33 41.31 -1.27
CA THR A 470 2.15 41.72 -2.08
C THR A 470 1.78 40.72 -3.20
N ASN A 471 2.59 39.69 -3.42
CA ASN A 471 2.38 38.64 -4.43
C ASN A 471 1.68 37.41 -3.84
N ARG A 472 0.67 37.63 -2.99
CA ARG A 472 -0.04 36.55 -2.30
C ARG A 472 -0.82 35.70 -3.30
N THR A 473 -0.37 34.48 -3.58
CA THR A 473 -1.24 33.48 -4.22
C THR A 473 -2.17 32.92 -3.15
N THR A 474 -3.38 33.45 -3.06
CA THR A 474 -4.44 32.81 -2.27
C THR A 474 -4.90 31.58 -3.03
N PHE A 475 -4.50 30.39 -2.58
CA PHE A 475 -5.14 29.18 -3.06
C PHE A 475 -6.60 29.21 -2.63
N ALA A 476 -7.51 28.88 -3.54
CA ALA A 476 -8.90 28.66 -3.16
C ALA A 476 -8.93 27.57 -2.07
N GLU A 477 -9.85 27.66 -1.11
CA GLU A 477 -10.08 26.61 -0.10
C GLU A 477 -10.34 25.23 -0.74
N SER A 478 -10.78 25.23 -2.00
CA SER A 478 -11.00 24.04 -2.82
C SER A 478 -9.78 23.55 -3.61
N SER A 479 -8.63 24.22 -3.50
CA SER A 479 -7.38 23.81 -4.14
C SER A 479 -6.86 22.51 -3.53
N PRO A 480 -6.32 21.56 -4.31
CA PRO A 480 -5.71 20.36 -3.74
C PRO A 480 -4.48 20.67 -2.88
N TYR A 481 -3.88 21.86 -3.05
CA TYR A 481 -2.70 22.32 -2.32
C TYR A 481 -3.02 23.10 -1.05
N TYR A 482 -4.30 23.34 -0.75
CA TYR A 482 -4.71 24.05 0.45
C TYR A 482 -4.66 23.14 1.69
N PHE A 483 -3.83 23.48 2.68
CA PHE A 483 -3.83 22.88 4.01
C PHE A 483 -3.84 23.97 5.08
N ASP A 484 -4.88 23.98 5.91
CA ASP A 484 -4.99 24.90 7.04
C ASP A 484 -4.26 24.34 8.25
N ALA A 485 -3.02 24.80 8.46
CA ALA A 485 -2.20 24.41 9.60
C ALA A 485 -2.18 25.45 10.73
N ARG A 486 -3.12 26.41 10.74
CA ARG A 486 -3.15 27.47 11.76
C ARG A 486 -3.21 26.92 13.18
N ASP A 487 -2.41 27.44 14.11
CA ASP A 487 -2.58 27.17 15.56
C ASP A 487 -2.23 28.38 16.42
N ASN A 488 -3.25 29.03 16.99
CA ASN A 488 -3.05 30.11 17.95
C ASN A 488 -3.37 29.73 19.40
N ALA A 489 -3.45 28.42 19.67
CA ALA A 489 -3.70 27.79 20.96
C ALA A 489 -4.97 28.22 21.72
N SER A 490 -5.73 29.22 21.27
CA SER A 490 -6.81 29.86 22.06
C SER A 490 -8.09 30.18 21.27
N ILE A 491 -8.07 30.31 19.94
CA ILE A 491 -9.23 30.77 19.13
C ILE A 491 -9.37 30.03 17.78
N VAL A 492 -8.30 29.82 17.03
CA VAL A 492 -8.31 29.21 15.68
C VAL A 492 -7.33 28.05 15.62
N ARG A 493 -7.82 26.87 15.24
CA ARG A 493 -7.01 25.69 14.94
C ARG A 493 -7.46 25.09 13.61
N GLY A 494 -6.59 25.15 12.62
CA GLY A 494 -6.77 24.45 11.35
C GLY A 494 -6.65 22.94 11.54
N VAL A 495 -7.28 22.16 10.67
CA VAL A 495 -7.33 20.69 10.81
C VAL A 495 -5.98 20.00 10.57
N TRP A 496 -5.00 20.72 10.00
CA TRP A 496 -3.67 20.22 9.67
C TRP A 496 -2.55 20.69 10.60
N TYR A 497 -2.89 21.41 11.67
CA TYR A 497 -1.92 22.01 12.57
C TYR A 497 -0.98 20.99 13.26
N ARG A 498 -1.44 19.75 13.46
CA ARG A 498 -0.63 18.67 14.08
C ARG A 498 0.32 17.97 13.12
N ASN A 499 0.31 18.34 11.83
CA ASN A 499 1.10 17.64 10.83
C ASN A 499 2.60 17.78 11.14
N SER A 500 3.28 16.65 11.33
CA SER A 500 4.70 16.57 11.70
C SER A 500 5.60 16.16 10.53
N GLY A 501 5.00 15.81 9.39
CA GLY A 501 5.70 15.25 8.24
C GLY A 501 6.23 13.83 8.47
N ILE A 502 6.50 13.11 7.38
CA ILE A 502 6.95 11.71 7.43
C ILE A 502 8.27 11.58 8.19
N ARG A 503 9.26 12.39 7.80
CA ARG A 503 10.59 12.37 8.40
C ARG A 503 10.60 12.85 9.85
N GLY A 504 9.76 13.84 10.17
CA GLY A 504 9.57 14.36 11.53
C GLY A 504 8.96 13.32 12.46
N ARG A 505 7.94 12.56 12.01
CA ARG A 505 7.38 11.41 12.76
C ARG A 505 8.42 10.34 13.09
N ALA A 506 9.41 10.18 12.20
CA ALA A 506 10.53 9.25 12.38
C ALA A 506 11.68 9.80 13.25
N THR A 507 11.56 11.02 13.79
CA THR A 507 12.60 11.71 14.60
C THR A 507 13.92 11.97 13.86
N MET A 508 13.85 12.10 12.53
CA MET A 508 15.02 12.27 11.68
C MET A 508 15.31 13.75 11.39
N PRO A 509 16.58 14.17 11.22
CA PRO A 509 16.93 15.57 10.96
C PRO A 509 16.31 16.12 9.69
N ARG A 510 15.98 17.42 9.70
CA ARG A 510 15.46 18.14 8.53
C ARG A 510 16.44 18.03 7.36
N TRP A 511 15.92 17.75 6.16
CA TRP A 511 16.71 17.92 4.94
C TRP A 511 17.25 19.34 4.82
N GLN A 512 18.48 19.45 4.35
CA GLN A 512 19.15 20.72 4.11
C GLN A 512 19.36 20.86 2.60
N PHE A 513 18.98 22.01 2.05
CA PHE A 513 19.22 22.36 0.66
C PHE A 513 19.78 23.77 0.61
N SER A 514 20.77 24.02 -0.24
CA SER A 514 21.36 25.36 -0.43
C SER A 514 20.36 26.38 -0.97
N GLY A 515 19.33 25.93 -1.68
CA GLY A 515 18.23 26.77 -2.18
C GLY A 515 17.17 27.12 -1.14
N ILE A 516 17.30 26.66 0.11
CA ILE A 516 16.41 27.05 1.21
C ILE A 516 17.10 28.16 1.99
N GLU A 517 16.45 29.31 2.06
CA GLU A 517 16.91 30.42 2.89
C GLU A 517 16.04 30.54 4.13
N TYR A 518 16.70 30.82 5.23
CA TYR A 518 16.04 31.11 6.48
C TYR A 518 16.28 32.57 6.88
N GLY A 519 15.20 33.26 7.23
CA GLY A 519 15.25 34.61 7.81
C GLY A 519 15.79 34.59 9.24
N PRO A 520 16.00 35.77 9.83
CA PRO A 520 16.59 35.89 11.17
C PRO A 520 15.73 35.18 12.23
N GLY A 521 16.35 34.23 12.95
CA GLY A 521 15.80 33.62 14.16
C GLY A 521 16.31 34.29 15.43
N THR A 522 16.09 33.65 16.57
CA THR A 522 16.77 34.00 17.83
C THR A 522 18.29 33.78 17.72
N VAL A 523 19.07 34.31 18.67
CA VAL A 523 20.54 34.14 18.73
C VAL A 523 20.97 32.65 18.72
N SER A 524 20.09 31.74 19.16
CA SER A 524 20.30 30.28 19.15
C SER A 524 19.72 29.56 17.92
N GLY A 525 19.24 30.30 16.91
CA GLY A 525 18.67 29.76 15.67
C GLY A 525 17.20 29.29 15.75
N TYR A 526 16.57 29.33 16.93
CA TYR A 526 15.14 29.01 17.05
C TYR A 526 14.30 30.05 16.32
N GLY A 527 13.29 29.57 15.61
CA GLY A 527 12.32 30.41 14.92
C GLY A 527 12.79 31.05 13.63
N SER A 528 13.88 30.53 13.04
CA SER A 528 14.31 30.95 11.71
C SER A 528 13.25 30.53 10.69
N MET A 529 12.52 31.52 10.17
CA MET A 529 11.46 31.38 9.16
C MET A 529 12.05 30.95 7.81
N MET A 530 11.40 30.07 7.05
CA MET A 530 11.84 29.80 5.67
C MET A 530 11.41 30.96 4.76
N THR A 531 12.37 31.77 4.31
CA THR A 531 12.13 32.97 3.48
C THR A 531 12.09 32.66 1.98
N ALA A 532 12.83 31.64 1.53
CA ALA A 532 12.88 31.23 0.14
C ALA A 532 12.93 29.70 0.00
N PHE A 533 12.38 29.19 -1.11
CA PHE A 533 12.42 27.78 -1.49
C PHE A 533 12.77 27.66 -2.98
N ASN A 534 14.06 27.59 -3.27
CA ASN A 534 14.62 27.47 -4.62
C ASN A 534 15.31 26.10 -4.79
N VAL A 535 14.65 25.03 -4.36
CA VAL A 535 15.16 23.66 -4.50
C VAL A 535 14.74 23.09 -5.86
N PRO A 536 15.68 22.59 -6.68
CA PRO A 536 15.34 21.91 -7.92
C PRO A 536 14.38 20.74 -7.68
N GLN A 537 13.38 20.59 -8.56
CA GLN A 537 12.38 19.52 -8.44
C GLN A 537 13.02 18.13 -8.37
N ALA A 538 14.10 17.90 -9.13
CA ALA A 538 14.80 16.61 -9.14
C ALA A 538 15.44 16.29 -7.78
N ASP A 539 16.06 17.27 -7.13
CA ASP A 539 16.73 17.11 -5.84
C ASP A 539 15.74 16.78 -4.73
N LEU A 540 14.58 17.46 -4.72
CA LEU A 540 13.52 17.14 -3.76
C LEU A 540 12.88 15.79 -4.08
N GLU A 541 12.70 15.44 -5.35
CA GLU A 541 12.17 14.14 -5.77
C GLU A 541 13.09 13.00 -5.31
N ASP A 542 14.41 13.16 -5.41
CA ASP A 542 15.37 12.18 -4.88
C ASP A 542 15.20 11.96 -3.37
N LYS A 543 14.97 13.04 -2.60
CA LYS A 543 14.70 12.94 -1.16
C LYS A 543 13.36 12.32 -0.84
N ILE A 544 12.30 12.61 -1.61
CA ILE A 544 11.00 11.95 -1.44
C ILE A 544 11.15 10.44 -1.70
N VAL A 545 11.90 10.03 -2.72
CA VAL A 545 12.10 8.61 -3.06
C VAL A 545 12.98 7.87 -2.05
N GLU A 546 13.97 8.55 -1.48
CA GLU A 546 14.76 8.06 -0.35
C GLU A 546 13.88 7.88 0.89
N GLU A 547 13.02 8.85 1.20
CA GLU A 547 12.09 8.78 2.34
C GLU A 547 11.05 7.68 2.17
N SER A 548 10.52 7.48 0.96
CA SER A 548 9.68 6.33 0.63
C SER A 548 10.40 5.00 0.86
N ALA A 549 11.71 4.92 0.58
CA ALA A 549 12.49 3.72 0.86
C ALA A 549 12.65 3.46 2.37
N LEU A 550 12.76 4.51 3.18
CA LEU A 550 12.90 4.41 4.63
C LEU A 550 11.57 4.09 5.32
N GLU A 551 10.48 4.70 4.86
CA GLU A 551 9.15 4.64 5.46
C GLU A 551 8.36 3.40 4.99
N LEU A 552 8.29 3.20 3.66
CA LEU A 552 7.42 2.23 3.00
C LEU A 552 8.14 0.93 2.62
N ALA A 553 9.35 0.69 3.13
CA ALA A 553 10.12 -0.51 2.81
C ALA A 553 9.27 -1.78 2.89
N PHE A 554 9.35 -2.59 1.84
CA PHE A 554 8.68 -3.88 1.66
C PHE A 554 7.18 -3.83 1.35
N GLU A 555 6.53 -2.67 1.31
CA GLU A 555 5.06 -2.56 1.27
C GLU A 555 4.42 -2.79 -0.12
N GLY A 556 5.20 -3.06 -1.17
CA GLY A 556 4.67 -3.51 -2.47
C GLY A 556 4.59 -2.44 -3.55
N GLU A 557 5.36 -1.36 -3.44
CA GLU A 557 5.30 -0.22 -4.36
C GLU A 557 6.67 0.19 -4.91
N ARG A 558 7.76 -0.43 -4.44
CA ARG A 558 9.09 0.09 -4.74
C ARG A 558 9.44 0.02 -6.22
N TRP A 559 9.10 -1.08 -6.90
CA TRP A 559 9.38 -1.27 -8.31
C TRP A 559 8.59 -0.30 -9.20
N SER A 560 7.29 -0.15 -8.94
CA SER A 560 6.41 0.77 -9.68
C SER A 560 6.92 2.21 -9.57
N ASP A 561 7.39 2.61 -8.38
CA ASP A 561 8.01 3.92 -8.16
C ASP A 561 9.26 4.15 -8.98
N LEU A 562 10.23 3.25 -8.85
CA LEU A 562 11.49 3.40 -9.56
C LEU A 562 11.27 3.44 -11.08
N MET A 563 10.36 2.61 -11.60
CA MET A 563 9.99 2.64 -13.01
C MET A 563 9.39 3.99 -13.39
N ARG A 564 8.38 4.46 -12.66
CA ARG A 564 7.64 5.68 -13.00
C ARG A 564 8.55 6.91 -13.01
N ILE A 565 9.41 7.04 -12.01
CA ILE A 565 10.39 8.13 -11.92
C ILE A 565 11.42 8.02 -13.05
N ALA A 566 11.98 6.84 -13.29
CA ALA A 566 12.95 6.63 -14.36
C ALA A 566 12.38 6.94 -15.75
N LYS A 567 11.14 6.50 -16.05
CA LYS A 567 10.44 6.83 -17.31
C LYS A 567 10.23 8.34 -17.43
N ARG A 568 9.72 8.99 -16.38
CA ARG A 568 9.48 10.44 -16.36
C ARG A 568 10.75 11.26 -16.57
N ARG A 569 11.88 10.83 -16.01
CA ARG A 569 13.17 11.49 -16.18
C ARG A 569 13.85 11.16 -17.51
N HIS A 570 13.33 10.19 -18.26
CA HIS A 570 14.04 9.56 -19.38
C HIS A 570 15.43 9.04 -18.98
N ASP A 571 15.55 8.55 -17.74
CA ASP A 571 16.80 8.10 -17.16
C ASP A 571 16.66 6.67 -16.62
N PRO A 572 16.98 5.64 -17.42
CA PRO A 572 16.92 4.25 -16.98
C PRO A 572 17.98 3.93 -15.91
N ALA A 573 19.06 4.71 -15.79
CA ALA A 573 20.09 4.50 -14.77
C ALA A 573 19.51 4.65 -13.36
N PHE A 574 18.53 5.54 -13.17
CA PHE A 574 17.86 5.74 -11.88
C PHE A 574 17.33 4.42 -11.27
N LEU A 575 16.72 3.55 -12.08
CA LEU A 575 16.26 2.23 -11.64
C LEU A 575 17.41 1.22 -11.66
N ALA A 576 18.16 1.16 -12.76
CA ALA A 576 19.19 0.15 -12.98
C ALA A 576 20.28 0.18 -11.90
N ASP A 577 20.73 1.38 -11.50
CA ASP A 577 21.76 1.57 -10.47
C ASP A 577 21.26 1.11 -9.11
N LYS A 578 19.98 1.34 -8.80
CA LYS A 578 19.43 0.92 -7.51
C LYS A 578 19.39 -0.59 -7.37
N VAL A 579 19.00 -1.30 -8.44
CA VAL A 579 19.03 -2.77 -8.49
C VAL A 579 20.47 -3.29 -8.50
N TYR A 580 21.36 -2.63 -9.24
CA TYR A 580 22.78 -2.96 -9.27
C TYR A 580 23.41 -2.91 -7.88
N GLU A 581 23.18 -1.84 -7.12
CA GLU A 581 23.69 -1.66 -5.76
C GLU A 581 23.22 -2.75 -4.80
N LYS A 582 21.94 -3.17 -4.91
CA LYS A 582 21.41 -4.31 -4.15
C LYS A 582 22.24 -5.56 -4.42
N LEU A 583 22.37 -5.92 -5.70
CA LEU A 583 23.06 -7.15 -6.12
C LEU A 583 24.56 -7.10 -5.81
N LEU A 584 25.19 -5.93 -5.96
CA LEU A 584 26.59 -5.72 -5.63
C LEU A 584 26.85 -5.94 -4.14
N LYS A 585 26.02 -5.36 -3.27
CA LYS A 585 26.13 -5.55 -1.80
C LYS A 585 25.83 -6.99 -1.36
N ALA A 586 25.07 -7.74 -2.16
CA ALA A 586 24.84 -9.17 -1.98
C ALA A 586 25.99 -10.05 -2.51
N ASN A 587 27.08 -9.46 -3.04
CA ASN A 587 28.16 -10.15 -3.74
C ASN A 587 27.67 -11.03 -4.91
N ASN A 588 26.58 -10.62 -5.56
CA ASN A 588 26.01 -11.37 -6.67
C ASN A 588 26.84 -11.11 -7.95
N PRO A 589 27.44 -12.14 -8.56
CA PRO A 589 28.31 -11.98 -9.74
C PRO A 589 27.56 -11.45 -10.97
N LYS A 590 26.22 -11.49 -10.96
CA LYS A 590 25.37 -11.03 -12.06
C LYS A 590 25.07 -9.53 -12.01
N ALA A 591 25.49 -8.81 -10.96
CA ALA A 591 25.14 -7.41 -10.76
C ALA A 591 25.39 -6.54 -12.02
N GLY A 592 26.58 -6.63 -12.63
CA GLY A 592 26.93 -5.86 -13.83
C GLY A 592 26.10 -6.23 -15.07
N ALA A 593 25.76 -7.51 -15.25
CA ALA A 593 24.92 -7.97 -16.34
C ALA A 593 23.47 -7.50 -16.18
N VAL A 594 22.93 -7.57 -14.96
CA VAL A 594 21.59 -7.07 -14.62
C VAL A 594 21.51 -5.56 -14.85
N ARG A 595 22.50 -4.80 -14.38
CA ARG A 595 22.57 -3.36 -14.64
C ARG A 595 22.50 -3.06 -16.14
N SER A 596 23.35 -3.71 -16.92
CA SER A 596 23.42 -3.51 -18.38
C SER A 596 22.09 -3.84 -19.06
N LYS A 597 21.41 -4.91 -18.63
CA LYS A 597 20.07 -5.28 -19.12
C LYS A 597 19.02 -4.21 -18.80
N LEU A 598 19.02 -3.69 -17.57
CA LEU A 598 18.05 -2.70 -17.10
C LEU A 598 18.28 -1.28 -17.64
N MET A 599 19.40 -1.03 -18.33
CA MET A 599 19.58 0.24 -19.06
C MET A 599 18.63 0.37 -20.26
N ASP A 600 18.07 -0.74 -20.77
CA ASP A 600 17.01 -0.73 -21.77
C ASP A 600 15.65 -0.95 -21.08
N MET A 601 14.77 0.05 -21.19
CA MET A 601 13.44 0.04 -20.58
C MET A 601 12.55 -1.10 -21.10
N ASN A 602 12.81 -1.65 -22.29
CA ASN A 602 12.06 -2.81 -22.80
C ASN A 602 12.30 -4.08 -21.96
N ASN A 603 13.45 -4.16 -21.28
CA ASN A 603 13.78 -5.29 -20.40
C ASN A 603 13.17 -5.17 -18.99
N TRP A 604 12.40 -4.12 -18.72
CA TRP A 604 11.71 -3.94 -17.43
C TRP A 604 10.40 -4.72 -17.34
N TYR A 605 9.97 -5.34 -18.44
CA TYR A 605 8.73 -6.10 -18.49
C TYR A 605 9.01 -7.60 -18.43
N LEU A 606 8.12 -8.32 -17.77
CA LEU A 606 8.11 -9.78 -17.72
C LEU A 606 7.61 -10.35 -19.04
N PRO A 607 8.02 -11.58 -19.40
CA PRO A 607 7.43 -12.27 -20.54
C PRO A 607 5.93 -12.45 -20.33
N PHE A 608 5.13 -12.04 -21.33
CA PHE A 608 3.68 -12.19 -21.29
C PHE A 608 3.25 -13.49 -21.97
N LYS A 609 2.74 -14.45 -21.19
CA LYS A 609 2.18 -15.70 -21.69
C LYS A 609 0.97 -16.10 -20.88
N LEU A 610 -0.21 -16.01 -21.47
CA LEU A 610 -1.46 -16.44 -20.82
C LEU A 610 -1.55 -17.97 -20.88
N ARG A 611 -1.74 -18.62 -19.74
CA ARG A 611 -1.82 -20.09 -19.64
C ARG A 611 -3.22 -20.58 -19.36
#